data_AF-A0A958FE31-F1
#
_entry.id   AF-A0A958FE31-F1
#
_cell.length_a   1.000
_cell.length_b   1.000
_cell.length_c   1.000
_cell.angle_alpha   90.00
_cell.angle_beta   90.00
_cell.angle_gamma   90.00
#
_symmetry.space_group_name_H-M   'P 1'
#
loop_
_entity.id
_entity.type
_entity.pdbx_description
1 polymer ?
#
loop_
_entity_poly.entity_id
_entity_poly.type
_entity_poly.pdbx_seq_one_letter_code
_entity_poly.pdbx_strand_id
1 'polypeptide(L)' 'MSKGTVNKVIIIGRLGSDPEVRFTPSGAAVANFN' A
#
# COMPACT_ATOMS: atom_id res chain seq x y z
N MET A 1 -20.32 -22.09 0.25
CA MET A 1 -19.13 -21.43 -0.35
C MET A 1 -19.46 -19.96 -0.53
N SER A 2 -18.75 -19.06 0.13
CA SER A 2 -18.87 -17.63 -0.13
C SER A 2 -18.33 -17.34 -1.54
N LYS A 3 -19.13 -16.68 -2.38
CA LYS A 3 -18.64 -16.14 -3.65
C LYS A 3 -17.59 -15.07 -3.34
N GLY A 4 -16.51 -15.00 -4.12
CA GLY A 4 -15.42 -14.05 -3.90
C GLY A 4 -15.93 -12.60 -3.86
N THR A 5 -15.45 -11.83 -2.89
CA THR A 5 -15.75 -10.40 -2.77
C THR A 5 -14.64 -9.58 -3.42
N VAL A 6 -14.96 -8.34 -3.81
CA VAL A 6 -13.96 -7.39 -4.32
C VAL A 6 -13.90 -6.21 -3.37
N ASN A 7 -12.71 -5.93 -2.83
CA ASN A 7 -12.42 -4.70 -2.08
C ASN A 7 -11.49 -3.82 -2.94
N LYS A 8 -12.00 -2.70 -3.45
CA LYS A 8 -11.30 -1.79 -4.37
C LYS A 8 -11.32 -0.37 -3.80
N VAL A 9 -10.16 0.28 -3.81
CA VAL A 9 -9.98 1.67 -3.36
C VAL A 9 -9.34 2.48 -4.49
N ILE A 10 -9.86 3.70 -4.73
CA ILE A 10 -9.31 4.68 -5.68
C ILE A 10 -9.20 6.01 -4.92
N ILE A 11 -8.00 6.59 -4.87
CA ILE A 11 -7.71 7.83 -4.13
C ILE A 11 -6.97 8.80 -5.06
N ILE A 12 -7.37 10.07 -5.01
CA ILE A 12 -6.70 11.19 -5.69
C ILE A 12 -6.38 12.24 -4.63
N GLY A 13 -5.12 12.65 -4.54
CA GLY A 13 -4.66 13.59 -3.53
C GLY A 13 -3.17 13.87 -3.63
N ARG A 14 -2.65 14.55 -2.61
CA ARG A 14 -1.21 14.81 -2.43
C ARG A 14 -0.74 14.05 -1.19
N LEU A 15 0.54 13.67 -1.19
CA LEU A 15 1.18 13.11 -0.01
C LEU A 15 1.38 14.21 1.05
N GLY A 16 1.24 13.85 2.32
CA GLY A 16 1.51 14.73 3.46
C GLY A 16 2.99 14.84 3.81
N SER A 17 3.79 13.84 3.44
CA SER A 17 5.24 13.79 3.64
C SER A 17 5.90 12.83 2.64
N ASP A 18 7.23 12.80 2.65
CA ASP A 18 7.98 11.81 1.87
C ASP A 18 7.67 10.38 2.36
N PRO A 19 7.54 9.39 1.46
CA PRO A 19 7.30 8.01 1.85
C PRO A 19 8.46 7.38 2.64
N GLU A 20 8.13 6.60 3.67
CA GLU A 20 9.10 5.75 4.37
C GLU A 20 9.32 4.46 3.58
N VAL A 21 10.55 4.20 3.13
CA VAL A 21 10.91 2.98 2.40
C VAL A 21 11.67 2.02 3.31
N ARG A 22 11.25 0.75 3.30
CA ARG A 22 11.88 -0.35 4.05
C ARG A 22 12.02 -1.59 3.19
N PHE A 23 12.84 -2.54 3.63
CA PHE A 23 13.00 -3.83 2.99
C PHE A 23 12.54 -4.95 3.93
N THR A 24 11.78 -5.88 3.37
CA THR A 24 11.43 -7.14 4.06
C THR A 24 12.68 -8.02 4.22
N PRO A 25 12.67 -9.04 5.10
CA PRO A 25 13.77 -9.99 5.20
C PRO A 25 14.11 -10.72 3.90
N SER A 26 13.14 -10.90 3.01
CA SER A 26 13.33 -11.47 1.68
C SER A 26 13.84 -10.45 0.64
N GLY A 27 14.12 -9.21 1.05
CA GLY A 27 14.67 -8.15 0.20
C GLY A 27 13.64 -7.38 -0.63
N ALA A 28 12.34 -7.64 -0.49
CA ALA A 28 11.31 -6.88 -1.19
C ALA A 28 11.14 -5.48 -0.57
N ALA A 29 11.11 -4.44 -1.41
CA ALA A 29 10.87 -3.06 -1.01
C ALA A 29 9.39 -2.81 -0.66
N VAL A 30 9.14 -2.08 0.43
CA VAL A 30 7.82 -1.67 0.92
C VAL A 30 7.85 -0.19 1.28
N ALA A 31 6.82 0.55 0.87
CA ALA A 31 6.68 1.99 1.16
C ALA A 31 5.43 2.25 2.01
N ASN A 32 5.54 3.16 2.98
CA ASN A 32 4.40 3.69 3.73
C ASN A 32 4.25 5.19 3.43
N PHE A 33 3.03 5.65 3.23
CA PHE A 33 2.72 7.04 2.86
C PHE A 33 1.35 7.45 3.42
N ASN A 34 1.18 8.75 3.65
CA ASN A 34 -0.04 9.38 4.16
C ASN A 34 -0.42 10.60 3.33
#